data_AF-A0A950AR52-F1
#
_entry.id   AF-A0A950AR52-F1
#
_cell.length_a   1.000
_cell.length_b   1.000
_cell.length_c   1.000
_cell.angle_alpha   90.00
_cell.angle_beta   90.00
_cell.angle_gamma   90.00
#
_symmetry.space_group_name_H-M   'P 1'
#
loop_
_entity.id
_entity.type
_entity.pdbx_description
1 polymer ?
#
loop_
_entity_poly.entity_id
_entity_poly.type
_entity_poly.pdbx_seq_one_letter_code
_entity_poly.pdbx_strand_id
1 'polypeptide(L)'
;MDGMHGRLGAARARPQTLGPARFSFLALTLILGSIGCRSVPVEVAAPTTDRLAVAPERVARVEAGRAIYTGPQKCARCHKPKPVSKYTADEWSNSILPRMSRKAKLTDVERQDVLNNILAASGEARSS
;
A
#
# COMPACT_ATOMS: atom_id res chain seq x y z
N MET A 1 -61.41 -34.51 19.61
CA MET A 1 -61.71 -34.48 21.05
C MET A 1 -60.38 -34.32 21.75
N ASP A 2 -60.32 -33.31 22.63
CA ASP A 2 -59.27 -33.05 23.64
C ASP A 2 -57.89 -32.62 23.11
N GLY A 3 -57.27 -31.51 23.55
CA GLY A 3 -57.63 -30.54 24.57
C GLY A 3 -56.52 -29.48 24.63
N MET A 4 -56.91 -28.21 24.70
CA MET A 4 -56.04 -27.09 25.06
C MET A 4 -55.55 -27.25 26.50
N HIS A 5 -54.30 -26.91 26.81
CA HIS A 5 -53.82 -26.25 28.06
C HIS A 5 -52.33 -25.91 27.81
N GLY A 6 -51.85 -24.66 27.71
CA GLY A 6 -52.19 -23.48 28.50
C GLY A 6 -51.25 -23.41 29.71
N ARG A 7 -50.06 -22.79 29.58
CA ARG A 7 -49.25 -22.34 30.73
C ARG A 7 -48.58 -20.99 30.45
N LEU A 8 -49.27 -19.96 30.93
CA LEU A 8 -48.79 -18.60 31.15
C LEU A 8 -47.66 -18.64 32.20
N GLY A 9 -46.46 -18.21 31.79
CA GLY A 9 -45.34 -17.95 32.69
C GLY A 9 -45.42 -16.54 33.25
N ALA A 10 -45.62 -16.44 34.56
CA ALA A 10 -45.76 -15.20 35.30
C ALA A 10 -44.52 -14.30 35.22
N ALA A 11 -44.73 -13.04 34.85
CA ALA A 11 -43.77 -11.96 35.02
C ALA A 11 -43.50 -11.72 36.50
N ARG A 12 -42.28 -12.02 36.97
CA ARG A 12 -41.78 -11.55 38.25
C ARG A 12 -41.12 -10.18 38.05
N ALA A 13 -41.80 -9.14 38.50
CA ALA A 13 -41.19 -7.84 38.76
C ALA A 13 -40.08 -8.02 39.81
N ARG A 14 -38.86 -7.58 39.49
CA ARG A 14 -37.78 -7.44 40.48
C ARG A 14 -37.69 -5.98 40.93
N PRO A 15 -37.61 -5.71 42.25
CA PRO A 15 -37.46 -4.38 42.79
C PRO A 15 -36.08 -3.80 42.50
N GLN A 16 -36.08 -2.48 42.35
CA GLN A 16 -34.92 -1.65 42.09
C GLN A 16 -34.08 -1.52 43.36
N THR A 17 -32.77 -1.77 43.27
CA THR A 17 -31.81 -1.28 44.27
C THR A 17 -30.79 -0.41 43.54
N LEU A 18 -30.97 0.89 43.74
CA LEU A 18 -30.14 1.97 43.25
C LEU A 18 -28.90 2.05 44.15
N GLY A 19 -27.79 1.44 43.73
CA GLY A 19 -26.50 1.58 44.38
C GLY A 19 -25.73 2.79 43.85
N PRO A 20 -25.12 3.62 44.69
CA PRO A 20 -24.34 4.75 44.23
C PRO A 20 -22.91 4.31 43.88
N ALA A 21 -22.48 4.81 42.72
CA ALA A 21 -21.14 5.30 42.46
C ALA A 21 -20.03 4.26 42.14
N ARG A 22 -19.42 4.54 40.98
CA ARG A 22 -17.99 4.43 40.66
C ARG A 22 -17.50 3.04 40.30
N PHE A 23 -17.35 2.81 38.99
CA PHE A 23 -16.04 2.46 38.44
C PHE A 23 -15.99 2.97 36.99
N SER A 24 -15.17 4.00 36.77
CA SER A 24 -14.79 4.53 35.47
C SER A 24 -14.31 3.40 34.54
N PHE A 25 -15.19 2.90 33.69
CA PHE A 25 -14.89 1.95 32.61
C PHE A 25 -14.91 2.68 31.25
N LEU A 26 -14.23 3.83 31.13
CA LEU A 26 -14.24 4.63 29.90
C LEU A 26 -12.85 5.09 29.43
N ALA A 27 -11.77 4.40 29.80
CA ALA A 27 -10.42 4.88 29.49
C ALA A 27 -9.40 3.80 29.05
N LEU A 28 -9.82 2.61 28.57
CA LEU A 28 -8.86 1.55 28.21
C LEU A 28 -8.97 1.00 26.78
N THR A 29 -9.77 1.59 25.89
CA THR A 29 -9.92 1.14 24.49
C THR A 29 -9.18 2.02 23.46
N LEU A 30 -8.22 2.85 23.87
CA LEU A 30 -7.63 3.88 22.99
C LEU A 30 -6.09 3.80 22.80
N ILE A 31 -5.45 2.63 22.94
CA ILE A 31 -3.97 2.52 22.79
C ILE A 31 -3.53 1.41 21.81
N LEU A 32 -4.40 0.96 20.89
CA LEU A 32 -4.04 -0.08 19.91
C LEU A 32 -4.28 0.34 18.45
N GLY A 33 -3.93 1.59 18.10
CA GLY A 33 -4.33 2.21 16.83
C GLY A 33 -3.24 2.85 15.96
N SER A 34 -1.95 2.67 16.25
CA SER A 34 -0.89 3.41 15.54
C SER A 34 0.30 2.57 15.11
N ILE A 35 0.07 1.41 14.48
CA ILE A 35 1.02 0.88 13.50
C ILE A 35 0.82 1.67 12.22
N GLY A 36 1.28 2.92 12.24
CA GLY A 36 1.19 3.85 11.12
C GLY A 36 2.03 3.34 9.95
N CYS A 37 1.42 3.23 8.78
CA CYS A 37 2.11 3.01 7.51
C CYS A 37 3.16 4.11 7.29
N ARG A 38 4.42 3.88 7.65
CA ARG A 38 5.53 4.81 7.37
C ARG A 38 5.56 5.09 5.85
N SER A 39 5.28 6.32 5.44
CA SER A 39 5.41 6.75 4.06
C SER A 39 6.88 6.81 3.71
N VAL A 40 7.29 6.01 2.71
CA VAL A 40 8.60 6.19 2.08
C VAL A 40 8.48 7.40 1.15
N PRO A 41 9.39 8.38 1.22
CA PRO A 41 9.39 9.52 0.31
C PRO A 41 9.44 9.05 -1.15
N VAL A 42 8.75 9.75 -2.05
CA VAL A 42 8.72 9.41 -3.48
C VAL A 42 10.13 9.43 -4.08
N GLU A 43 10.99 10.29 -3.56
CA GLU A 43 12.40 10.46 -3.93
C GLU A 43 13.22 9.21 -3.61
N VAL A 44 12.85 8.48 -2.55
CA VAL A 44 13.46 7.18 -2.20
C VAL A 44 12.87 6.07 -3.05
N ALA A 45 11.61 6.21 -3.48
CA ALA A 45 11.00 5.26 -4.40
C ALA A 45 11.61 5.35 -5.81
N ALA A 46 11.86 6.56 -6.31
CA ALA A 46 12.52 6.82 -7.59
C ALA A 46 13.28 8.18 -7.58
N PRO A 47 14.63 8.18 -7.61
CA PRO A 47 15.48 9.35 -7.84
C PRO A 47 15.11 10.13 -9.11
N THR A 48 15.39 11.44 -9.14
CA THR A 48 15.17 12.32 -10.31
C THR A 48 16.28 12.18 -11.35
N THR A 49 15.97 12.52 -12.61
CA THR A 49 16.95 12.40 -13.72
C THR A 49 18.06 13.43 -13.74
N ASP A 50 18.01 14.46 -12.89
CA ASP A 50 19.06 15.49 -12.78
C ASP A 50 20.46 14.92 -12.49
N ARG A 51 20.53 13.64 -12.08
CA ARG A 51 21.76 12.89 -11.80
C ARG A 51 22.28 12.04 -12.98
N LEU A 52 21.64 12.08 -14.15
CA LEU A 52 22.00 11.25 -15.30
C LEU A 52 22.77 12.07 -16.36
N ALA A 53 24.07 11.79 -16.52
CA ALA A 53 24.88 12.33 -17.62
C ALA A 53 24.64 11.49 -18.90
N VAL A 54 23.48 11.61 -19.52
CA VAL A 54 23.07 10.80 -20.68
C VAL A 54 22.34 11.61 -21.76
N ALA A 55 22.24 11.06 -22.98
CA ALA A 55 21.58 11.69 -24.12
C ALA A 55 20.12 12.13 -23.82
N PRO A 56 19.63 13.25 -24.39
CA PRO A 56 18.31 13.82 -24.07
C PRO A 56 17.14 12.86 -24.26
N GLU A 57 17.18 12.02 -25.30
CA GLU A 57 16.17 10.99 -25.54
C GLU A 57 16.11 10.00 -24.38
N ARG A 58 17.26 9.54 -23.88
CA ARG A 58 17.33 8.63 -22.74
C ARG A 58 16.79 9.26 -21.47
N VAL A 59 17.06 10.56 -21.24
CA VAL A 59 16.46 11.31 -20.12
C VAL A 59 14.94 11.32 -20.22
N ALA A 60 14.38 11.59 -21.41
CA ALA A 60 12.93 11.61 -21.61
C ALA A 60 12.27 10.25 -21.31
N ARG A 61 12.92 9.14 -21.71
CA ARG A 61 12.42 7.79 -21.42
C ARG A 61 12.49 7.45 -19.94
N VAL A 62 13.53 7.92 -19.23
CA VAL A 62 13.60 7.74 -17.77
C VAL A 62 12.53 8.55 -17.05
N GLU A 63 12.31 9.81 -17.40
CA GLU A 63 11.23 10.61 -16.79
C GLU A 63 9.84 10.04 -17.08
N ALA A 64 9.60 9.54 -18.31
CA ALA A 64 8.36 8.83 -18.63
C ALA A 64 8.16 7.59 -17.73
N GLY A 65 9.22 6.80 -17.54
CA GLY A 65 9.24 5.67 -16.63
C GLY A 65 8.97 6.07 -15.18
N ARG A 66 9.58 7.17 -14.72
CA ARG A 66 9.39 7.72 -13.37
C ARG A 66 7.94 8.12 -13.14
N ALA A 67 7.32 8.83 -14.09
CA ALA A 67 5.93 9.25 -14.00
C ALA A 67 4.97 8.05 -13.87
N ILE A 68 5.22 6.96 -14.60
CA ILE A 68 4.45 5.71 -14.50
C ILE A 68 4.68 5.03 -13.14
N TYR A 69 5.94 4.99 -12.70
CA TYR A 69 6.36 4.32 -11.48
C TYR A 69 5.79 4.95 -10.21
N THR A 70 5.79 6.29 -10.14
CA THR A 70 5.28 7.04 -8.99
C THR A 70 3.78 7.37 -9.13
N GLY A 71 3.21 7.24 -10.33
CA GLY A 71 1.86 7.64 -10.64
C GLY A 71 0.77 6.74 -10.03
N PRO A 72 -0.35 7.31 -9.53
CA PRO A 72 -1.45 6.57 -8.91
C PRO A 72 -2.27 5.72 -9.88
N GLN A 73 -2.10 5.91 -11.20
CA GLN A 73 -2.90 5.22 -12.21
C GLN A 73 -2.34 3.83 -12.58
N LYS A 74 -1.04 3.62 -12.38
CA LYS A 74 -0.33 2.41 -12.80
C LYS A 74 0.33 1.74 -11.59
N CYS A 75 1.61 1.99 -11.34
CA CYS A 75 2.39 1.27 -10.33
C CYS A 75 1.94 1.56 -8.89
N ALA A 76 1.47 2.78 -8.60
CA ALA A 76 0.98 3.15 -7.27
C ALA A 76 -0.53 2.91 -7.06
N ARG A 77 -1.24 2.33 -8.04
CA ARG A 77 -2.70 2.14 -7.99
C ARG A 77 -3.14 1.14 -6.91
N CYS A 78 -2.39 0.05 -6.75
CA CYS A 78 -2.78 -1.07 -5.89
C CYS A 78 -2.06 -1.08 -4.54
N HIS A 79 -0.86 -0.50 -4.48
CA HIS A 79 -0.06 -0.34 -3.27
C HIS A 79 1.00 0.72 -3.53
N LYS A 80 1.65 1.20 -2.46
CA LYS A 80 2.82 2.09 -2.60
C LYS A 80 3.90 1.42 -3.47
N PRO A 81 4.57 2.15 -4.38
CA PRO A 81 5.69 1.60 -5.13
C PRO A 81 6.76 1.06 -4.19
N LYS A 82 7.35 -0.07 -4.57
CA LYS A 82 8.49 -0.64 -3.84
C LYS A 82 9.65 0.38 -3.89
N PRO A 83 10.50 0.51 -2.87
CA PRO A 83 11.68 1.36 -3.00
C PRO A 83 12.69 0.70 -3.95
N VAL A 84 13.20 1.42 -4.97
CA VAL A 84 14.16 0.84 -5.93
C VAL A 84 15.41 0.30 -5.25
N SER A 85 15.94 1.06 -4.28
CA SER A 85 17.17 0.73 -3.53
C SER A 85 17.09 -0.54 -2.67
N LYS A 86 15.92 -1.17 -2.53
CA LYS A 86 15.75 -2.39 -1.74
C LYS A 86 15.90 -3.69 -2.54
N TYR A 87 16.10 -3.60 -3.85
CA TYR A 87 16.22 -4.77 -4.73
C TYR A 87 17.29 -4.52 -5.79
N THR A 88 17.90 -5.59 -6.27
CA THR A 88 18.91 -5.58 -7.33
C THR A 88 18.30 -5.38 -8.73
N ALA A 89 19.09 -5.01 -9.74
CA ALA A 89 18.60 -4.98 -11.14
C ALA A 89 17.98 -6.31 -11.57
N ASP A 90 18.57 -7.43 -11.16
CA ASP A 90 18.11 -8.76 -11.54
C ASP A 90 16.72 -9.04 -10.95
N GLU A 91 16.53 -8.79 -9.66
CA GLU A 91 15.23 -8.91 -9.00
C GLU A 91 14.18 -8.03 -9.66
N TRP A 92 14.55 -6.80 -10.04
CA TRP A 92 13.67 -5.90 -10.75
C TRP A 92 13.30 -6.43 -12.14
N SER A 93 14.29 -6.81 -12.95
CA SER A 93 14.13 -7.19 -14.35
C SER A 93 13.42 -8.53 -14.50
N ASN A 94 13.75 -9.50 -13.66
CA ASN A 94 13.35 -10.90 -13.83
C ASN A 94 12.22 -11.32 -12.90
N SER A 95 12.04 -10.67 -11.75
CA SER A 95 11.05 -11.08 -10.76
C SER A 95 9.92 -10.08 -10.54
N ILE A 96 10.25 -8.83 -10.24
CA ILE A 96 9.28 -7.85 -9.75
C ILE A 96 8.54 -7.20 -10.92
N LEU A 97 9.28 -6.58 -11.84
CA LEU A 97 8.67 -5.80 -12.92
C LEU A 97 7.84 -6.65 -13.88
N PRO A 98 8.22 -7.89 -14.27
CA PRO A 98 7.36 -8.73 -15.12
C PRO A 98 5.99 -9.00 -14.48
N ARG A 99 5.97 -9.30 -13.17
CA ARG A 99 4.72 -9.57 -12.43
C ARG A 99 3.88 -8.30 -12.27
N MET A 100 4.51 -7.19 -11.93
CA MET A 100 3.80 -5.91 -11.73
C MET A 100 3.31 -5.32 -13.05
N SER A 101 4.06 -5.44 -14.13
CA SER A 101 3.66 -4.95 -15.46
C SER A 101 2.35 -5.56 -15.91
N ARG A 102 2.16 -6.87 -15.71
CA ARG A 102 0.89 -7.55 -16.04
C ARG A 102 -0.27 -7.04 -15.19
N LYS A 103 -0.07 -6.84 -13.88
CA LYS A 103 -1.10 -6.33 -12.96
C LYS A 103 -1.45 -4.85 -13.21
N ALA A 104 -0.44 -4.04 -13.51
CA ALA A 104 -0.59 -2.63 -13.82
C ALA A 104 -1.07 -2.40 -15.27
N LYS A 105 -1.09 -3.45 -16.10
CA LYS A 105 -1.41 -3.41 -17.53
C LYS A 105 -0.51 -2.42 -18.26
N LEU A 106 0.80 -2.57 -18.06
CA LEU A 106 1.79 -1.81 -18.81
C LEU A 106 1.91 -2.35 -20.23
N THR A 107 2.01 -1.46 -21.22
CA THR A 107 2.47 -1.82 -22.56
C THR A 107 3.95 -2.20 -22.52
N ASP A 108 4.47 -2.78 -23.60
CA ASP A 108 5.90 -3.10 -23.69
C ASP A 108 6.79 -1.86 -23.58
N VAL A 109 6.37 -0.75 -24.19
CA VAL A 109 7.04 0.55 -24.10
C VAL A 109 7.01 1.09 -22.67
N GLU A 110 5.84 1.12 -22.04
CA GLU A 110 5.70 1.58 -20.65
C GLU A 110 6.55 0.74 -19.68
N ARG A 111 6.57 -0.59 -19.87
CA ARG A 111 7.41 -1.49 -19.07
C ARG A 111 8.90 -1.15 -19.23
N GLN A 112 9.35 -0.95 -20.48
CA GLN A 112 10.75 -0.64 -20.74
C GLN A 112 11.16 0.70 -20.13
N ASP A 113 10.29 1.71 -20.22
CA ASP A 113 10.56 3.03 -19.65
C ASP A 113 10.65 2.96 -18.12
N VAL A 114 9.75 2.22 -17.48
CA VAL A 114 9.83 1.94 -16.04
C VAL A 114 11.13 1.20 -15.68
N LEU A 115 11.54 0.21 -16.47
CA LEU A 115 12.79 -0.52 -16.23
C LEU A 115 13.99 0.42 -16.35
N ASN A 116 14.05 1.25 -17.40
CA ASN A 116 15.11 2.23 -17.59
C ASN A 116 15.21 3.18 -16.40
N ASN A 117 14.07 3.64 -15.86
CA ASN A 117 14.04 4.45 -14.66
C ASN A 117 14.58 3.71 -13.43
N ILE A 118 14.17 2.46 -13.21
CA ILE A 118 14.64 1.65 -12.08
C ILE A 118 16.16 1.44 -12.16
N LEU A 119 16.71 1.12 -13.33
CA LEU A 119 18.15 0.90 -13.52
C LEU A 119 18.97 2.19 -13.42
N ALA A 120 18.40 3.32 -13.86
CA ALA A 120 18.97 4.64 -13.67
C ALA A 120 19.05 5.00 -12.17
N ALA A 121 17.98 4.68 -11.44
CA ALA A 121 17.83 4.90 -10.01
C ALA A 121 18.73 4.01 -9.14
N SER A 122 18.99 2.75 -9.56
CA SER A 122 19.85 1.82 -8.84
C SER A 122 21.35 2.11 -9.03
N GLY A 123 21.71 3.01 -9.95
CA GLY A 123 23.10 3.32 -10.27
C GLY A 123 23.77 2.33 -11.22
N GLU A 124 23.08 1.26 -11.62
CA GLU A 124 23.57 0.28 -12.60
C GLU A 124 23.66 0.90 -14.01
N ALA A 125 22.86 1.94 -14.31
CA ALA A 125 22.97 2.68 -15.58
C ALA A 125 24.28 3.49 -15.73
N ARG A 126 25.13 3.61 -14.70
CA ARG A 126 26.43 4.28 -14.79
C ARG A 126 27.57 3.35 -15.25
N SER A 127 27.31 2.05 -15.41
CA SER A 127 28.34 1.05 -15.70
C SER A 127 28.25 0.43 -17.10
N SER A 128 27.53 1.06 -18.04
CA SER A 128 27.34 0.56 -19.41
C SER A 128 27.36 1.69 -20.43
#